data_AF-F9UI56-F1
#
_entry.id   AF-F9UI56-F1
#
_cell.length_a   1.000
_cell.length_b   1.000
_cell.length_c   1.000
_cell.angle_alpha   90.00
_cell.angle_beta   90.00
_cell.angle_gamma   90.00
#
_symmetry.space_group_name_H-M   'P 1'
#
loop_
_entity.id
_entity.type
_entity.pdbx_description
1 polymer ?
#
loop_
_entity_poly.entity_id
_entity_poly.type
_entity_poly.pdbx_seq_one_letter_code
_entity_poly.pdbx_strand_id
1 'polypeptide(L)'
;MSTPRSIRLLIPSLAIVGLSLLGAVLPDTARAADACREGKEVRIWTAPLQPSPGAPLEIIAVATDADLDEVLITDPAGRQTSLRTAHGGGPPWSLYGTQFRPVAGIYRIETTRAGRVAGCAEVRVGGRDRTQGSKRGSGEWDLATEAFYSAWIEHLFEAPPEQLLSFDSLGPVLRDPARNLLFNYLGNGEDHSLPAEPDCADLPYFLRTYFAWKLGLPVAYRPCTRGSRSSAPTCQAPVAETRFVGASMDQGASAEVFREASRSMMNTVHSGSARTALRDDATDFYPVALDRSTLWPGTIFADPYGHIMVIVKWLPQRGRESGLLLAVDAQPDNSVTRKRFWEGTFLFAQTPSAGPGFKAFRPVVQTGSGVRQMPNNAIDGRSGLPPFSLEQAALSPADFYARMQRLVNPRGLEPEVAYTATLDALMEQLETRVTSVENGEAYVRSRPGITIPMPSGPAIFETTGPWEDYATPSRDMRLLIAMKVLADLPERIRRYPELFVLQGRSPSDAAARIERMNAQRMGERFITYTRSDGTPWRLSLGEIFSRRAELEMAYNPNDCVERRWGASPGSPDESTCRRRAPADQRARMEEYRPWFREAVRPPR
;
A
#
# COMPACT_ATOMS: atom_id res chain seq x y z
N MET A 1 -73.96 18.43 -65.27
CA MET A 1 -74.05 18.43 -66.74
C MET A 1 -72.71 18.92 -67.26
N SER A 2 -71.86 18.20 -67.99
CA SER A 2 -71.86 16.83 -68.50
C SER A 2 -70.38 16.48 -68.76
N THR A 3 -69.94 15.30 -68.36
CA THR A 3 -68.87 14.53 -69.04
C THR A 3 -69.41 14.04 -70.41
N PRO A 4 -68.70 13.26 -71.28
CA PRO A 4 -67.33 12.69 -71.23
C PRO A 4 -66.58 12.71 -72.60
N ARG A 5 -65.37 12.15 -72.65
CA ARG A 5 -64.89 11.21 -73.72
C ARG A 5 -63.64 10.49 -73.19
N SER A 6 -63.70 9.21 -72.79
CA SER A 6 -63.55 7.98 -73.61
C SER A 6 -62.11 7.83 -74.13
N ILE A 7 -61.36 6.76 -73.85
CA ILE A 7 -61.48 5.44 -74.53
C ILE A 7 -60.78 4.33 -73.72
N ARG A 8 -61.34 3.12 -73.85
CA ARG A 8 -60.95 1.83 -73.26
C ARG A 8 -60.17 0.95 -74.26
N LEU A 9 -59.26 0.14 -73.69
CA LEU A 9 -58.90 -1.27 -74.00
C LEU A 9 -58.30 -1.69 -75.36
N LEU A 10 -57.21 -2.48 -75.26
CA LEU A 10 -57.02 -3.79 -75.92
C LEU A 10 -55.99 -4.64 -75.14
N ILE A 11 -56.32 -5.92 -74.94
CA ILE A 11 -55.58 -7.11 -74.40
C ILE A 11 -55.31 -8.03 -75.64
N PRO A 12 -54.49 -9.14 -75.70
CA PRO A 12 -53.66 -9.90 -74.73
C PRO A 12 -52.23 -10.26 -75.23
N SER A 13 -51.43 -10.98 -74.41
CA SER A 13 -50.89 -12.34 -74.73
C SER A 13 -49.94 -12.87 -73.64
N LEU A 14 -50.23 -14.10 -73.20
CA LEU A 14 -49.42 -14.93 -72.32
C LEU A 14 -48.10 -15.35 -73.00
N ALA A 15 -46.98 -15.25 -72.27
CA ALA A 15 -45.84 -16.14 -72.42
C ALA A 15 -45.14 -16.28 -71.06
N ILE A 16 -45.25 -17.47 -70.48
CA ILE A 16 -44.50 -17.89 -69.29
C ILE A 16 -43.07 -18.19 -69.74
N VAL A 17 -42.10 -17.43 -69.27
CA VAL A 17 -40.68 -17.79 -69.30
C VAL A 17 -40.14 -17.59 -67.88
N GLY A 18 -39.72 -18.68 -67.27
CA GLY A 18 -39.08 -18.68 -65.96
C GLY A 18 -37.74 -17.97 -66.02
N LEU A 19 -37.50 -17.05 -65.09
CA LEU A 19 -36.17 -16.53 -64.81
C LEU A 19 -35.95 -16.58 -63.30
N SER A 20 -35.13 -17.53 -62.88
CA SER A 20 -34.53 -17.59 -61.56
C SER A 20 -33.68 -16.34 -61.35
N LEU A 21 -34.13 -15.40 -60.50
CA LEU A 21 -33.26 -14.35 -59.98
C LEU A 21 -32.76 -14.76 -58.60
N LEU A 22 -31.47 -15.11 -58.58
CA LEU A 22 -30.62 -15.21 -57.40
C LEU A 22 -30.84 -13.99 -56.49
N GLY A 23 -31.10 -14.25 -55.21
CA GLY A 23 -31.01 -13.25 -54.17
C GLY A 23 -29.59 -12.69 -54.13
N ALA A 24 -29.45 -11.41 -54.44
CA ALA A 24 -28.25 -10.66 -54.13
C ALA A 24 -28.18 -10.48 -52.61
N VAL A 25 -27.50 -11.40 -51.93
CA VAL A 25 -26.94 -11.15 -50.61
C VAL A 25 -25.89 -10.06 -50.81
N LEU A 26 -26.27 -8.81 -50.53
CA LEU A 26 -25.29 -7.75 -50.32
C LEU A 26 -24.42 -8.21 -49.14
N PRO A 27 -23.09 -8.33 -49.31
CA PRO A 27 -22.24 -8.56 -48.15
C PRO A 27 -22.44 -7.37 -47.21
N ASP A 28 -22.68 -7.67 -45.93
CA ASP A 28 -22.57 -6.70 -44.85
C ASP A 28 -21.31 -5.90 -45.10
N THR A 29 -21.49 -4.61 -45.40
CA THR A 29 -20.39 -3.68 -45.54
C THR A 29 -19.58 -3.79 -44.26
N ALA A 30 -18.35 -4.32 -44.39
CA ALA A 30 -17.36 -4.31 -43.34
C ALA A 30 -17.36 -2.91 -42.74
N ARG A 31 -17.90 -2.81 -41.52
CA ARG A 31 -17.83 -1.59 -40.72
C ARG A 31 -16.33 -1.32 -40.63
N ALA A 32 -15.87 -0.26 -41.30
CA ALA A 32 -14.47 0.15 -41.23
C ALA A 32 -14.12 0.16 -39.74
N ALA A 33 -13.19 -0.71 -39.33
CA ALA A 33 -12.83 -0.79 -37.92
C ALA A 33 -12.39 0.62 -37.50
N ASP A 34 -13.11 1.22 -36.55
CA ASP A 34 -12.75 2.53 -36.03
C ASP A 34 -11.26 2.48 -35.64
N ALA A 35 -10.48 3.45 -36.11
CA ALA A 35 -9.04 3.48 -35.89
C ALA A 35 -8.76 3.29 -34.39
N CYS A 36 -7.93 2.31 -34.04
CA CYS A 36 -7.55 2.06 -32.65
C CYS A 36 -6.88 3.32 -32.09
N ARG A 37 -7.49 3.92 -31.08
CA ARG A 37 -6.98 5.12 -30.43
C ARG A 37 -6.85 4.88 -28.94
N GLU A 38 -5.72 5.30 -28.40
CA GLU A 38 -5.56 5.39 -26.95
C GLU A 38 -6.59 6.39 -26.39
N GLY A 39 -7.20 6.01 -25.27
CA GLY A 39 -8.04 6.91 -24.51
C GLY A 39 -7.19 8.01 -23.87
N LYS A 40 -7.78 9.18 -23.60
CA LYS A 40 -7.06 10.26 -22.94
C LYS A 40 -6.82 9.94 -21.45
N GLU A 41 -7.84 9.38 -20.79
CA GLU A 41 -7.81 8.99 -19.38
C GLU A 41 -7.57 7.48 -19.15
N VAL A 42 -7.48 6.70 -20.24
CA VAL A 42 -7.38 5.24 -20.23
C VAL A 42 -6.21 4.78 -21.07
N ARG A 43 -5.36 3.93 -20.49
CA ARG A 43 -4.22 3.34 -21.20
C ARG A 43 -4.07 1.85 -20.89
N ILE A 44 -3.63 1.12 -21.90
CA ILE A 44 -3.48 -0.34 -21.88
C ILE A 44 -1.99 -0.66 -22.08
N TRP A 45 -1.44 -1.49 -21.21
CA TRP A 45 -0.10 -2.05 -21.34
C TRP A 45 -0.18 -3.56 -21.48
N THR A 46 0.85 -4.10 -22.12
CA THR A 46 1.04 -5.54 -22.24
C THR A 46 2.41 -5.97 -21.74
N ALA A 47 2.50 -7.17 -21.18
CA ALA A 47 3.76 -7.81 -20.82
C ALA A 47 3.83 -9.25 -21.40
N PRO A 48 5.02 -9.72 -21.81
CA PRO A 48 6.29 -9.00 -21.84
C PRO A 48 6.33 -7.93 -22.94
N LEU A 49 7.35 -7.08 -22.93
CA LEU A 49 7.55 -6.00 -23.91
C LEU A 49 7.56 -6.52 -25.36
N GLN A 50 8.11 -7.72 -25.57
CA GLN A 50 8.09 -8.42 -26.86
C GLN A 50 7.41 -9.79 -26.70
N PRO A 51 6.08 -9.85 -26.90
CA PRO A 51 5.35 -11.10 -26.70
C PRO A 51 5.66 -12.12 -27.78
N SER A 52 5.91 -13.35 -27.35
CA SER A 52 6.22 -14.49 -28.22
C SER A 52 5.01 -15.42 -28.36
N PRO A 53 4.80 -16.05 -29.52
CA PRO A 53 3.70 -17.00 -29.70
C PRO A 53 3.79 -18.14 -28.67
N GLY A 54 2.64 -18.52 -28.12
CA GLY A 54 2.52 -19.59 -27.12
C GLY A 54 2.86 -19.17 -25.67
N ALA A 55 3.61 -18.08 -25.46
CA ALA A 55 3.88 -17.53 -24.13
C ALA A 55 2.72 -16.63 -23.64
N PRO A 56 2.39 -16.61 -22.34
CA PRO A 56 1.35 -15.73 -21.81
C PRO A 56 1.55 -14.26 -22.19
N LEU A 57 0.46 -13.60 -22.56
CA LEU A 57 0.38 -12.16 -22.80
C LEU A 57 -0.45 -11.55 -21.67
N GLU A 58 0.22 -10.89 -20.73
CA GLU A 58 -0.44 -10.15 -19.66
C GLU A 58 -0.93 -8.81 -20.18
N ILE A 59 -2.12 -8.42 -19.76
CA ILE A 59 -2.80 -7.20 -20.19
C ILE A 59 -3.25 -6.46 -18.94
N ILE A 60 -2.90 -5.18 -18.86
CA ILE A 60 -3.39 -4.28 -17.81
C ILE A 60 -3.94 -3.02 -18.43
N ALA A 61 -5.19 -2.72 -18.13
CA ALA A 61 -5.83 -1.45 -18.46
C ALA A 61 -5.94 -0.63 -17.17
N VAL A 62 -5.56 0.64 -17.22
CA VAL A 62 -5.76 1.59 -16.12
C VAL A 62 -6.57 2.80 -16.59
N ALA A 63 -7.38 3.33 -15.69
CA ALA A 63 -8.19 4.52 -15.88
C ALA A 63 -8.05 5.46 -14.69
N THR A 64 -7.96 6.77 -14.95
CA THR A 64 -7.79 7.79 -13.90
C THR A 64 -9.05 8.58 -13.59
N ASP A 65 -10.11 8.39 -14.36
CA ASP A 65 -11.35 9.16 -14.29
C ASP A 65 -12.55 8.36 -13.76
N ALA A 66 -12.68 7.08 -14.12
CA ALA A 66 -13.70 6.17 -13.60
C ALA A 66 -13.38 4.69 -13.84
N ASP A 67 -14.20 3.81 -13.25
CA ASP A 67 -14.10 2.36 -13.39
C ASP A 67 -14.28 1.88 -14.85
N LEU A 68 -13.74 0.69 -15.13
CA LEU A 68 -13.79 0.01 -16.43
C LEU A 68 -14.64 -1.26 -16.33
N ASP A 69 -15.41 -1.59 -17.37
CA ASP A 69 -16.35 -2.71 -17.35
C ASP A 69 -15.66 -4.03 -17.70
N GLU A 70 -14.97 -4.08 -18.84
CA GLU A 70 -14.34 -5.29 -19.36
C GLU A 70 -13.17 -4.96 -20.31
N VAL A 71 -12.42 -6.01 -20.66
CA VAL A 71 -11.39 -6.00 -21.70
C VAL A 71 -11.80 -6.96 -22.81
N LEU A 72 -11.85 -6.48 -24.04
CA LEU A 72 -12.13 -7.24 -25.25
C LEU A 72 -10.84 -7.43 -26.04
N ILE A 73 -10.62 -8.65 -26.52
CA ILE A 73 -9.47 -9.00 -27.35
C ILE A 73 -9.97 -9.49 -28.70
N THR A 74 -9.52 -8.84 -29.77
CA THR A 74 -9.67 -9.32 -31.14
C THR A 74 -8.36 -9.97 -31.59
N ASP A 75 -8.42 -11.26 -31.89
CA ASP A 75 -7.26 -12.04 -32.33
C ASP A 75 -6.89 -11.76 -33.81
N PRO A 76 -5.74 -12.27 -34.30
CA PRO A 76 -5.32 -12.05 -35.69
C PRO A 76 -6.26 -12.63 -36.75
N ALA A 77 -7.18 -13.53 -36.38
CA ALA A 77 -8.21 -14.06 -37.26
C ALA A 77 -9.49 -13.18 -37.26
N GLY A 78 -9.50 -12.08 -36.50
CA GLY A 78 -10.63 -11.15 -36.39
C GLY A 78 -11.69 -11.60 -35.39
N ARG A 79 -11.43 -12.64 -34.59
CA ARG A 79 -12.38 -13.13 -33.59
C ARG A 79 -12.22 -12.34 -32.30
N GLN A 80 -13.31 -11.70 -31.88
CA GLN A 80 -13.39 -10.94 -30.64
C GLN A 80 -13.88 -11.82 -29.47
N THR A 81 -13.23 -11.69 -28.32
CA THR A 81 -13.60 -12.37 -27.07
C THR A 81 -13.43 -11.46 -25.87
N SER A 82 -14.28 -11.60 -24.85
CA SER A 82 -14.08 -10.94 -23.56
C SER A 82 -13.00 -11.68 -22.75
N LEU A 83 -12.04 -10.92 -22.24
CA LEU A 83 -10.94 -11.42 -21.41
C LEU A 83 -11.42 -11.50 -19.96
N ARG A 84 -11.12 -12.63 -19.29
CA ARG A 84 -11.36 -12.74 -17.85
C ARG A 84 -10.37 -11.83 -17.10
N THR A 85 -10.90 -10.82 -16.41
CA THR A 85 -10.09 -9.85 -15.68
C THR A 85 -10.31 -9.88 -14.18
N ALA A 86 -9.25 -9.61 -13.41
CA ALA A 86 -9.33 -9.14 -12.04
C ALA A 86 -9.46 -7.61 -12.02
N HIS A 87 -10.25 -7.09 -11.09
CA HIS A 87 -10.42 -5.65 -10.90
C HIS A 87 -9.50 -5.18 -9.77
N GLY A 88 -8.68 -4.18 -10.05
CA GLY A 88 -8.04 -3.39 -9.00
C GLY A 88 -9.06 -2.46 -8.35
N GLY A 89 -8.75 -2.00 -7.14
CA GLY A 89 -9.46 -0.89 -6.54
C GLY A 89 -9.29 0.38 -7.36
N GLY A 90 -9.99 1.45 -6.98
CA GLY A 90 -9.77 2.75 -7.58
C GLY A 90 -10.02 3.88 -6.59
N PRO A 91 -9.55 5.10 -6.91
CA PRO A 91 -8.66 5.43 -8.05
C PRO A 91 -7.17 5.10 -7.78
N PRO A 92 -6.35 4.92 -8.85
CA PRO A 92 -6.78 4.74 -10.24
C PRO A 92 -7.42 3.36 -10.41
N TRP A 93 -8.39 3.23 -11.30
CA TRP A 93 -9.07 1.95 -11.55
C TRP A 93 -8.25 1.08 -12.50
N SER A 94 -8.33 -0.23 -12.35
CA SER A 94 -7.60 -1.14 -13.24
C SER A 94 -8.30 -2.46 -13.51
N LEU A 95 -8.06 -3.00 -14.70
CA LEU A 95 -8.39 -4.37 -15.10
C LEU A 95 -7.12 -5.10 -15.48
N TYR A 96 -6.93 -6.30 -14.94
CA TYR A 96 -5.79 -7.17 -15.23
C TYR A 96 -6.26 -8.53 -15.74
N GLY A 97 -5.68 -9.04 -16.82
CA GLY A 97 -5.97 -10.39 -17.30
C GLY A 97 -4.90 -10.95 -18.22
N THR A 98 -4.94 -12.26 -18.43
CA THR A 98 -3.93 -13.00 -19.20
C THR A 98 -4.56 -13.62 -20.45
N GLN A 99 -4.03 -13.28 -21.62
CA GLN A 99 -4.27 -14.04 -22.85
C GLN A 99 -3.30 -15.22 -22.91
N PHE A 100 -3.82 -16.43 -22.70
CA PHE A 100 -3.02 -17.65 -22.77
C PHE A 100 -2.76 -18.08 -24.21
N ARG A 101 -1.52 -18.50 -24.48
CA ARG A 101 -1.09 -19.10 -25.75
C ARG A 101 -1.51 -18.29 -27.00
N PRO A 102 -1.18 -17.00 -27.08
CA PRO A 102 -1.46 -16.20 -28.26
C PRO A 102 -0.69 -16.77 -29.48
N VAL A 103 -1.34 -16.80 -30.64
CA VAL A 103 -0.69 -17.09 -31.93
C VAL A 103 0.01 -15.85 -32.49
N ALA A 104 0.90 -16.02 -33.46
CA ALA A 104 1.57 -14.90 -34.12
C ALA A 104 0.57 -14.01 -34.89
N GLY A 105 0.74 -12.69 -34.78
CA GLY A 105 -0.11 -11.70 -35.47
C GLY A 105 -0.38 -10.45 -34.63
N ILE A 106 -1.28 -9.60 -35.11
CA ILE A 106 -1.69 -8.37 -34.42
C ILE A 106 -2.95 -8.66 -33.61
N TYR A 107 -2.92 -8.32 -32.33
CA TYR A 107 -4.07 -8.33 -31.44
C TYR A 107 -4.53 -6.89 -31.23
N ARG A 108 -5.84 -6.67 -31.28
CA ARG A 108 -6.46 -5.42 -30.83
C ARG A 108 -7.07 -5.66 -29.46
N ILE A 109 -6.71 -4.82 -28.51
CA ILE A 109 -7.17 -4.86 -27.13
C ILE A 109 -7.99 -3.61 -26.88
N GLU A 110 -9.24 -3.78 -26.49
CA GLU A 110 -10.13 -2.68 -26.17
C GLU A 110 -10.61 -2.83 -24.73
N THR A 111 -10.75 -1.73 -24.02
CA THR A 111 -11.48 -1.71 -22.76
C THR A 111 -12.71 -0.85 -22.89
N THR A 112 -13.81 -1.27 -22.25
CA THR A 112 -15.09 -0.59 -22.37
C THR A 112 -15.54 0.04 -21.06
N ARG A 113 -16.33 1.09 -21.19
CA ARG A 113 -17.07 1.72 -20.09
C ARG A 113 -18.47 2.11 -20.57
N ALA A 114 -19.47 1.74 -19.80
CA ALA A 114 -20.88 1.88 -20.15
C ALA A 114 -21.19 1.38 -21.58
N GLY A 115 -20.60 0.25 -21.97
CA GLY A 115 -20.78 -0.37 -23.29
C GLY A 115 -20.13 0.37 -24.47
N ARG A 116 -19.21 1.32 -24.22
CA ARG A 116 -18.44 2.03 -25.25
C ARG A 116 -16.95 1.80 -25.07
N VAL A 117 -16.18 1.75 -26.15
CA VAL A 117 -14.71 1.66 -26.09
C VAL A 117 -14.15 2.93 -25.44
N ALA A 118 -13.48 2.76 -24.31
CA ALA A 118 -12.84 3.83 -23.52
C ALA A 118 -11.35 3.95 -23.84
N GLY A 119 -10.70 2.86 -24.26
CA GLY A 119 -9.32 2.85 -24.72
C GLY A 119 -9.04 1.65 -25.62
N CYS A 120 -8.10 1.81 -26.55
CA CYS A 120 -7.67 0.76 -27.46
C CYS A 120 -6.15 0.75 -27.59
N ALA A 121 -5.56 -0.45 -27.67
CA ALA A 121 -4.16 -0.69 -28.00
C ALA A 121 -4.03 -1.85 -28.98
N GLU A 122 -2.99 -1.81 -29.81
CA GLU A 122 -2.61 -2.93 -30.68
C GLU A 122 -1.26 -3.48 -30.25
N VAL A 123 -1.14 -4.81 -30.21
CA VAL A 123 0.10 -5.50 -29.87
C VAL A 123 0.40 -6.57 -30.91
N ARG A 124 1.66 -6.61 -31.36
CA ARG A 124 2.14 -7.66 -32.26
C ARG A 124 2.76 -8.80 -31.46
N VAL A 125 2.18 -9.99 -31.57
CA VAL A 125 2.74 -11.23 -31.02
C VAL A 125 3.58 -11.90 -32.10
N GLY A 126 4.85 -12.15 -31.80
CA GLY A 126 5.81 -12.72 -32.76
C GLY A 126 6.31 -11.70 -33.79
N GLY A 127 7.64 -11.59 -33.89
CA GLY A 127 8.34 -10.64 -34.76
C GLY A 127 8.82 -9.39 -34.03
N ARG A 128 9.87 -8.75 -34.55
CA ARG A 128 10.35 -7.44 -34.06
C ARG A 128 9.55 -6.35 -34.74
N ASP A 129 8.89 -5.49 -33.96
CA ASP A 129 8.30 -4.26 -34.50
C ASP A 129 9.43 -3.30 -34.90
N ARG A 130 9.72 -3.22 -36.20
CA ARG A 130 10.77 -2.35 -36.76
C ARG A 130 10.36 -0.88 -36.84
N THR A 131 9.07 -0.57 -36.63
CA THR A 131 8.51 0.78 -36.71
C THR A 131 8.35 1.45 -35.33
N GLN A 132 8.17 0.65 -34.26
CA GLN A 132 8.17 1.13 -32.87
C GLN A 132 9.47 0.86 -32.09
N GLY A 133 10.42 0.12 -32.65
CA GLY A 133 11.77 -0.07 -32.10
C GLY A 133 11.79 -0.29 -30.58
N SER A 134 11.17 -1.36 -30.07
CA SER A 134 11.27 -1.82 -28.66
C SER A 134 11.27 -0.70 -27.59
N LYS A 135 10.50 0.38 -27.77
CA LYS A 135 10.49 1.49 -26.81
C LYS A 135 9.77 1.05 -25.55
N ARG A 136 10.46 1.12 -24.40
CA ARG A 136 9.96 0.70 -23.07
C ARG A 136 8.86 1.62 -22.50
N GLY A 137 8.55 2.71 -23.19
CA GLY A 137 7.56 3.72 -22.80
C GLY A 137 7.93 5.10 -23.37
N SER A 138 7.26 6.15 -22.88
CA SER A 138 7.57 7.56 -23.21
C SER A 138 8.86 8.06 -22.57
N GLY A 139 9.34 7.41 -21.50
CA GLY A 139 10.44 7.90 -20.68
C GLY A 139 10.04 9.02 -19.71
N GLU A 140 8.74 9.22 -19.49
CA GLU A 140 8.19 10.29 -18.66
C GLU A 140 7.22 9.73 -17.61
N TRP A 141 7.24 10.31 -16.41
CA TRP A 141 6.24 10.05 -15.36
C TRP A 141 4.97 10.88 -15.62
N ASP A 142 4.25 10.55 -16.70
CA ASP A 142 2.93 11.13 -16.96
C ASP A 142 1.86 10.50 -16.06
N LEU A 143 0.65 11.09 -16.06
CA LEU A 143 -0.46 10.64 -15.22
C LEU A 143 -0.80 9.14 -15.45
N ALA A 144 -0.73 8.69 -16.70
CA ALA A 144 -1.03 7.31 -17.05
C ALA A 144 0.04 6.35 -16.49
N THR A 145 1.31 6.74 -16.54
CA THR A 145 2.43 5.97 -15.99
C THR A 145 2.40 5.92 -14.46
N GLU A 146 2.02 7.02 -13.81
CA GLU A 146 1.77 7.05 -12.36
C GLU A 146 0.61 6.13 -11.96
N ALA A 147 -0.47 6.15 -12.74
CA ALA A 147 -1.60 5.24 -12.53
C ALA A 147 -1.22 3.77 -12.74
N PHE A 148 -0.38 3.48 -13.74
CA PHE A 148 0.14 2.13 -13.96
C PHE A 148 1.06 1.68 -12.81
N TYR A 149 1.91 2.56 -12.28
CA TYR A 149 2.70 2.26 -11.08
C TYR A 149 1.80 1.91 -9.89
N SER A 150 0.73 2.68 -9.65
CA SER A 150 -0.23 2.37 -8.59
C SER A 150 -0.92 1.01 -8.79
N ALA A 151 -1.43 0.72 -9.99
CA ALA A 151 -2.06 -0.56 -10.27
C ALA A 151 -1.08 -1.75 -10.16
N TRP A 152 0.18 -1.56 -10.55
CA TRP A 152 1.23 -2.55 -10.36
C TRP A 152 1.50 -2.81 -8.87
N ILE A 153 1.61 -1.77 -8.04
CA ILE A 153 1.78 -1.91 -6.59
C ILE A 153 0.61 -2.68 -5.96
N GLU A 154 -0.63 -2.35 -6.34
CA GLU A 154 -1.81 -3.06 -5.83
C GLU A 154 -1.79 -4.53 -6.21
N HIS A 155 -1.51 -4.85 -7.47
CA HIS A 155 -1.44 -6.22 -7.95
C HIS A 155 -0.31 -7.02 -7.29
N LEU A 156 0.88 -6.42 -7.13
CA LEU A 156 2.07 -7.07 -6.58
C LEU A 156 1.84 -7.63 -5.17
N PHE A 157 1.04 -6.92 -4.36
CA PHE A 157 0.72 -7.29 -2.97
C PHE A 157 -0.72 -7.80 -2.80
N GLU A 158 -1.36 -8.23 -3.89
CA GLU A 158 -2.71 -8.76 -3.85
C GLU A 158 -2.78 -10.08 -3.06
N ALA A 159 -3.72 -10.12 -2.12
CA ALA A 159 -4.10 -11.31 -1.37
C ALA A 159 -5.45 -11.05 -0.65
N PRO A 160 -6.24 -12.09 -0.32
CA PRO A 160 -7.43 -11.96 0.51
C PRO A 160 -7.14 -11.21 1.83
N PRO A 161 -7.98 -10.26 2.28
CA PRO A 161 -7.69 -9.38 3.42
C PRO A 161 -7.49 -10.06 4.78
N GLU A 162 -8.07 -11.25 4.95
CA GLU A 162 -7.94 -12.12 6.11
C GLU A 162 -6.60 -12.87 6.13
N GLN A 163 -5.95 -13.02 4.98
CA GLN A 163 -4.65 -13.68 4.89
C GLN A 163 -3.55 -12.77 5.47
N LEU A 164 -2.75 -13.31 6.38
CA LEU A 164 -1.48 -12.70 6.77
C LEU A 164 -0.50 -12.82 5.60
N LEU A 165 -0.14 -11.69 5.01
CA LEU A 165 0.83 -11.62 3.93
C LEU A 165 2.18 -11.21 4.53
N SER A 166 3.13 -12.13 4.51
CA SER A 166 4.47 -11.97 5.05
C SER A 166 5.45 -12.72 4.15
N PHE A 167 6.55 -12.07 3.80
CA PHE A 167 7.63 -12.63 3.01
C PHE A 167 8.95 -12.38 3.73
N ASP A 168 9.92 -13.30 3.60
CA ASP A 168 11.25 -13.15 4.20
C ASP A 168 12.03 -11.98 3.57
N SER A 169 11.72 -11.61 2.33
CA SER A 169 12.23 -10.43 1.64
C SER A 169 11.34 -10.00 0.47
N LEU A 170 11.70 -8.90 -0.20
CA LEU A 170 11.02 -8.47 -1.43
C LEU A 170 11.36 -9.37 -2.63
N GLY A 171 12.49 -10.08 -2.60
CA GLY A 171 12.98 -10.93 -3.70
C GLY A 171 11.96 -11.95 -4.20
N PRO A 172 11.39 -12.81 -3.33
CA PRO A 172 10.35 -13.77 -3.71
C PRO A 172 9.11 -13.13 -4.34
N VAL A 173 8.73 -11.93 -3.89
CA VAL A 173 7.57 -11.19 -4.42
C VAL A 173 7.82 -10.77 -5.88
N LEU A 174 9.01 -10.23 -6.16
CA LEU A 174 9.37 -9.78 -7.51
C LEU A 174 9.65 -10.95 -8.47
N ARG A 175 10.02 -12.12 -7.96
CA ARG A 175 10.29 -13.33 -8.75
C ARG A 175 9.06 -14.18 -9.05
N ASP A 176 7.93 -13.90 -8.42
CA ASP A 176 6.69 -14.64 -8.64
C ASP A 176 5.96 -14.08 -9.88
N PRO A 177 5.95 -14.81 -11.02
CA PRO A 177 5.28 -14.35 -12.23
C PRO A 177 3.75 -14.23 -12.07
N ALA A 178 3.15 -14.87 -11.06
CA ALA A 178 1.73 -14.73 -10.78
C ALA A 178 1.39 -13.46 -10.00
N ARG A 179 2.39 -12.79 -9.40
CA ARG A 179 2.22 -11.53 -8.63
C ARG A 179 2.82 -10.34 -9.34
N ASN A 180 3.94 -10.54 -10.02
CA ASN A 180 4.65 -9.47 -10.68
C ASN A 180 4.40 -9.55 -12.18
N LEU A 181 3.43 -8.78 -12.67
CA LEU A 181 3.14 -8.65 -14.11
C LEU A 181 4.33 -8.12 -14.94
N LEU A 182 5.33 -7.52 -14.28
CA LEU A 182 6.57 -7.06 -14.91
C LEU A 182 7.72 -8.07 -14.78
N PHE A 183 7.43 -9.27 -14.27
CA PHE A 183 8.38 -10.37 -14.26
C PHE A 183 8.79 -10.74 -15.68
N ASN A 184 10.09 -10.78 -15.92
CA ASN A 184 10.70 -11.03 -17.22
C ASN A 184 10.13 -10.14 -18.33
N TYR A 185 9.70 -8.92 -17.99
CA TYR A 185 9.14 -7.95 -18.94
C TYR A 185 10.08 -7.68 -20.11
N LEU A 186 11.39 -7.68 -19.87
CA LEU A 186 12.43 -7.47 -20.88
C LEU A 186 12.83 -8.77 -21.60
N GLY A 187 12.28 -9.93 -21.22
CA GLY A 187 12.52 -11.20 -21.89
C GLY A 187 13.93 -11.77 -21.71
N ASN A 188 14.71 -11.28 -20.75
CA ASN A 188 16.12 -11.63 -20.54
C ASN A 188 16.34 -12.51 -19.30
N GLY A 189 15.27 -12.99 -18.68
CA GLY A 189 15.31 -13.69 -17.39
C GLY A 189 15.76 -12.77 -16.25
N GLU A 190 15.58 -11.46 -16.39
CA GLU A 190 16.29 -10.45 -15.61
C GLU A 190 15.92 -10.41 -14.11
N ASP A 191 14.78 -10.98 -13.74
CA ASP A 191 14.28 -11.01 -12.36
C ASP A 191 14.71 -12.24 -11.57
N HIS A 192 15.13 -13.33 -12.25
CA HIS A 192 15.39 -14.63 -11.60
C HIS A 192 16.41 -14.55 -10.46
N SER A 193 17.40 -13.66 -10.57
CA SER A 193 18.50 -13.51 -9.61
C SER A 193 18.68 -12.04 -9.19
N LEU A 194 17.56 -11.38 -8.86
CA LEU A 194 17.57 -10.03 -8.30
C LEU A 194 17.69 -10.07 -6.77
N PRO A 195 18.75 -9.53 -6.14
CA PRO A 195 18.76 -9.28 -4.71
C PRO A 195 17.82 -8.11 -4.41
N ALA A 196 16.83 -8.34 -3.54
CA ALA A 196 15.83 -7.33 -3.17
C ALA A 196 15.51 -7.46 -1.68
N GLU A 197 16.35 -6.79 -0.89
CA GLU A 197 16.35 -6.79 0.57
C GLU A 197 16.31 -5.34 1.08
N PRO A 198 15.28 -4.55 0.73
CA PRO A 198 15.13 -3.20 1.26
C PRO A 198 14.66 -3.24 2.72
N ASP A 199 15.06 -2.25 3.51
CA ASP A 199 14.38 -1.91 4.77
C ASP A 199 13.14 -1.01 4.51
N CYS A 200 12.45 -0.58 5.58
CA CYS A 200 11.26 0.28 5.43
C CYS A 200 11.52 1.56 4.62
N ALA A 201 12.69 2.18 4.77
CA ALA A 201 13.02 3.43 4.11
C ALA A 201 13.41 3.22 2.64
N ASP A 202 14.08 2.11 2.34
CA ASP A 202 14.50 1.73 0.99
C ASP A 202 13.31 1.25 0.13
N LEU A 203 12.35 0.54 0.74
CA LEU A 203 11.25 -0.13 0.05
C LEU A 203 10.53 0.74 -1.00
N PRO A 204 10.03 1.96 -0.68
CA PRO A 204 9.35 2.78 -1.67
C PRO A 204 10.26 3.14 -2.85
N TYR A 205 11.52 3.48 -2.59
CA TYR A 205 12.48 3.83 -3.63
C TYR A 205 12.87 2.61 -4.47
N PHE A 206 13.02 1.43 -3.86
CA PHE A 206 13.35 0.20 -4.57
C PHE A 206 12.22 -0.19 -5.52
N LEU A 207 10.96 -0.17 -5.06
CA LEU A 207 9.79 -0.44 -5.89
C LEU A 207 9.68 0.56 -7.06
N ARG A 208 9.88 1.85 -6.79
CA ARG A 208 9.86 2.91 -7.81
C ARG A 208 10.99 2.74 -8.84
N THR A 209 12.19 2.40 -8.38
CA THR A 209 13.37 2.16 -9.24
C THR A 209 13.21 0.89 -10.06
N TYR A 210 12.64 -0.17 -9.50
CA TYR A 210 12.32 -1.39 -10.21
C TYR A 210 11.35 -1.12 -11.35
N PHE A 211 10.23 -0.45 -11.06
CA PHE A 211 9.26 -0.08 -12.08
C PHE A 211 9.87 0.82 -13.17
N ALA A 212 10.67 1.82 -12.78
CA ALA A 212 11.39 2.67 -13.71
C ALA A 212 12.38 1.91 -14.60
N TRP A 213 13.07 0.92 -14.04
CA TRP A 213 13.93 0.00 -14.79
C TRP A 213 13.16 -0.97 -15.69
N LYS A 214 11.87 -1.24 -15.46
CA LYS A 214 11.10 -2.00 -16.45
C LYS A 214 10.64 -1.11 -17.61
N LEU A 215 10.12 0.07 -17.26
CA LEU A 215 9.42 0.97 -18.19
C LEU A 215 10.33 2.06 -18.83
N GLY A 216 11.62 2.09 -18.48
CA GLY A 216 12.58 3.03 -19.08
C GLY A 216 12.38 4.47 -18.61
N LEU A 217 12.08 4.67 -17.33
CA LEU A 217 11.76 5.97 -16.71
C LEU A 217 12.97 6.50 -15.92
N PRO A 218 13.10 7.82 -15.76
CA PRO A 218 14.09 8.38 -14.84
C PRO A 218 13.65 8.19 -13.39
N VAL A 219 14.62 8.13 -12.46
CA VAL A 219 14.36 8.29 -11.02
C VAL A 219 15.29 9.33 -10.42
N ALA A 220 14.83 9.99 -9.36
CA ALA A 220 15.64 10.96 -8.62
C ALA A 220 15.46 10.75 -7.12
N TYR A 221 16.56 10.84 -6.38
CA TYR A 221 16.59 10.73 -4.92
C TYR A 221 17.67 11.65 -4.35
N ARG A 222 17.56 12.01 -3.07
CA ARG A 222 18.50 12.95 -2.43
C ARG A 222 19.24 12.32 -1.24
N PRO A 223 20.53 12.65 -1.06
CA PRO A 223 21.18 12.49 0.24
C PRO A 223 20.58 13.48 1.22
N CYS A 224 20.14 12.99 2.38
CA CYS A 224 19.53 13.80 3.42
C CYS A 224 20.25 13.61 4.75
N THR A 225 20.09 14.57 5.66
CA THR A 225 20.47 14.42 7.06
C THR A 225 19.41 13.58 7.80
N ARG A 226 19.73 13.09 9.02
CA ARG A 226 18.76 12.36 9.84
C ARG A 226 17.74 13.26 10.55
N GLY A 227 17.98 14.57 10.55
CA GLY A 227 17.26 15.55 11.37
C GLY A 227 17.83 15.63 12.80
N SER A 228 17.07 16.25 13.69
CA SER A 228 17.34 16.26 15.14
C SER A 228 16.03 16.30 15.92
N ARG A 229 16.11 16.26 17.25
CA ARG A 229 14.97 16.48 18.14
C ARG A 229 14.17 17.76 17.85
N SER A 230 14.83 18.83 17.40
CA SER A 230 14.22 20.14 17.20
C SER A 230 14.10 20.56 15.73
N SER A 231 14.57 19.73 14.78
CA SER A 231 14.55 20.07 13.37
C SER A 231 14.36 18.86 12.46
N ALA A 232 13.54 19.02 11.42
CA ALA A 232 13.36 18.01 10.39
C ALA A 232 14.64 17.81 9.56
N PRO A 233 14.82 16.63 8.94
CA PRO A 233 15.82 16.38 7.90
C PRO A 233 15.89 17.45 6.83
N THR A 234 17.11 17.73 6.36
CA THR A 234 17.41 18.59 5.21
C THR A 234 18.15 17.78 4.16
N CYS A 235 17.93 18.08 2.88
CA CYS A 235 18.51 17.30 1.78
C CYS A 235 19.40 18.14 0.86
N GLN A 236 20.34 17.46 0.22
CA GLN A 236 21.24 18.03 -0.77
C GLN A 236 20.61 18.00 -2.18
N ALA A 237 21.41 18.34 -3.19
CA ALA A 237 21.01 18.22 -4.60
C ALA A 237 20.61 16.77 -4.95
N PRO A 238 19.64 16.58 -5.87
CA PRO A 238 19.19 15.25 -6.23
C PRO A 238 20.23 14.52 -7.09
N VAL A 239 20.38 13.23 -6.84
CA VAL A 239 21.02 12.29 -7.76
C VAL A 239 19.94 11.80 -8.71
N ALA A 240 20.20 11.90 -10.01
CA ALA A 240 19.30 11.44 -11.06
C ALA A 240 19.87 10.19 -11.74
N GLU A 241 19.07 9.14 -11.83
CA GLU A 241 19.34 7.95 -12.63
C GLU A 241 18.52 8.03 -13.91
N THR A 242 19.20 8.29 -15.02
CA THR A 242 18.60 8.44 -16.34
C THR A 242 19.08 7.38 -17.33
N ARG A 243 19.97 6.46 -16.93
CA ARG A 243 20.48 5.39 -17.82
C ARG A 243 19.38 4.44 -18.27
N PHE A 244 18.25 4.39 -17.56
CA PHE A 244 17.07 3.63 -17.98
C PHE A 244 16.35 4.26 -19.18
N VAL A 245 16.45 5.58 -19.36
CA VAL A 245 15.68 6.34 -20.35
C VAL A 245 16.28 6.15 -21.74
N GLY A 246 15.45 5.78 -22.70
CA GLY A 246 15.88 5.56 -24.09
C GLY A 246 16.80 4.35 -24.30
N ALA A 247 17.11 3.60 -23.24
CA ALA A 247 17.92 2.41 -23.32
C ALA A 247 17.21 1.30 -24.10
N SER A 248 17.89 0.78 -25.13
CA SER A 248 17.46 -0.43 -25.83
C SER A 248 17.54 -1.64 -24.90
N MET A 249 16.75 -2.68 -25.22
CA MET A 249 16.76 -3.95 -24.47
C MET A 249 18.17 -4.53 -24.33
N ASP A 250 19.01 -4.35 -25.35
CA ASP A 250 20.32 -4.99 -25.45
C ASP A 250 21.47 -4.17 -24.81
N GLN A 251 21.31 -2.85 -24.63
CA GLN A 251 22.43 -1.96 -24.23
C GLN A 251 22.25 -1.17 -22.92
N GLY A 252 21.05 -1.08 -22.34
CA GLY A 252 20.84 -0.31 -21.10
C GLY A 252 19.67 -0.74 -20.22
N ALA A 253 19.06 -1.89 -20.51
CA ALA A 253 18.04 -2.50 -19.67
C ALA A 253 18.59 -3.70 -18.86
N SER A 254 19.91 -3.86 -18.76
CA SER A 254 20.52 -5.01 -18.09
C SER A 254 20.21 -5.01 -16.59
N ALA A 255 20.10 -6.20 -16.01
CA ALA A 255 19.95 -6.37 -14.56
C ALA A 255 21.15 -5.80 -13.77
N GLU A 256 22.32 -5.66 -14.40
CA GLU A 256 23.50 -5.07 -13.80
C GLU A 256 23.33 -3.56 -13.54
N VAL A 257 22.86 -2.80 -14.54
CA VAL A 257 22.58 -1.36 -14.38
C VAL A 257 21.56 -1.13 -13.26
N PHE A 258 20.52 -1.97 -13.19
CA PHE A 258 19.57 -1.91 -12.09
C PHE A 258 20.22 -2.19 -10.73
N ARG A 259 21.05 -3.25 -10.61
CA ARG A 259 21.74 -3.58 -9.35
C ARG A 259 22.68 -2.46 -8.89
N GLU A 260 23.35 -1.77 -9.82
CA GLU A 260 24.17 -0.60 -9.49
C GLU A 260 23.31 0.56 -8.99
N ALA A 261 22.24 0.88 -9.71
CA ALA A 261 21.33 1.96 -9.36
C ALA A 261 20.64 1.71 -8.02
N SER A 262 20.13 0.50 -7.79
CA SER A 262 19.45 0.11 -6.54
C SER A 262 20.42 0.18 -5.36
N ARG A 263 21.65 -0.32 -5.51
CA ARG A 263 22.68 -0.23 -4.46
C ARG A 263 23.08 1.21 -4.17
N SER A 264 23.28 2.05 -5.19
CA SER A 264 23.60 3.46 -5.01
C SER A 264 22.49 4.20 -4.28
N MET A 265 21.23 3.94 -4.66
CA MET A 265 20.05 4.50 -4.02
C MET A 265 19.97 4.07 -2.54
N MET A 266 20.04 2.78 -2.23
CA MET A 266 19.96 2.26 -0.86
C MET A 266 21.11 2.76 0.03
N ASN A 267 22.29 2.99 -0.54
CA ASN A 267 23.41 3.58 0.18
C ASN A 267 23.25 5.09 0.44
N THR A 268 22.26 5.74 -0.18
CA THR A 268 22.04 7.19 -0.13
C THR A 268 20.81 7.56 0.70
N VAL A 269 19.70 6.84 0.48
CA VAL A 269 18.43 7.14 1.15
C VAL A 269 18.37 6.48 2.52
N HIS A 270 17.48 6.99 3.36
CA HIS A 270 17.21 6.44 4.67
C HIS A 270 15.91 7.02 5.23
N SER A 271 15.48 6.59 6.42
CA SER A 271 14.21 7.04 7.02
C SER A 271 14.04 8.57 7.14
N GLY A 272 15.12 9.35 7.22
CA GLY A 272 15.08 10.82 7.17
C GLY A 272 14.65 11.41 5.81
N SER A 273 14.85 10.70 4.69
CA SER A 273 14.55 11.19 3.34
C SER A 273 13.05 11.42 3.14
N ALA A 274 12.21 10.61 3.79
CA ALA A 274 10.75 10.76 3.78
C ALA A 274 10.20 11.67 4.89
N ARG A 275 11.00 12.03 5.90
CA ARG A 275 10.60 12.81 7.09
C ARG A 275 10.97 14.29 7.04
N THR A 276 11.46 14.78 5.91
CA THR A 276 11.73 16.20 5.66
C THR A 276 10.52 17.09 5.98
N ALA A 277 10.78 18.38 6.24
CA ALA A 277 9.73 19.33 6.57
C ALA A 277 8.65 19.39 5.48
N LEU A 278 7.38 19.45 5.88
CA LEU A 278 6.24 19.36 4.96
C LEU A 278 6.20 20.45 3.88
N ARG A 279 6.82 21.61 4.14
CA ARG A 279 6.85 22.76 3.22
C ARG A 279 8.09 22.82 2.33
N ASP A 280 9.07 21.95 2.56
CA ASP A 280 10.34 22.01 1.83
C ASP A 280 10.16 21.56 0.38
N ASP A 281 10.82 22.26 -0.54
CA ASP A 281 10.87 21.93 -1.98
C ASP A 281 12.00 20.95 -2.30
N ALA A 282 13.07 20.96 -1.49
CA ALA A 282 14.26 20.15 -1.69
C ALA A 282 14.06 18.74 -1.12
N THR A 283 12.99 18.06 -1.50
CA THR A 283 12.58 16.76 -0.96
C THR A 283 12.22 15.77 -2.05
N ASP A 284 12.34 14.47 -1.77
CA ASP A 284 11.91 13.42 -2.71
C ASP A 284 10.39 13.15 -2.65
N PHE A 285 9.75 13.56 -1.56
CA PHE A 285 8.32 13.37 -1.31
C PHE A 285 7.64 14.67 -0.92
N TYR A 286 6.36 14.80 -1.24
CA TYR A 286 5.53 15.94 -0.85
C TYR A 286 4.22 15.47 -0.21
N PRO A 287 3.68 16.21 0.77
CA PRO A 287 2.43 15.85 1.42
C PRO A 287 1.23 16.02 0.49
N VAL A 288 0.29 15.08 0.60
CA VAL A 288 -0.95 15.06 -0.17
C VAL A 288 -2.17 15.26 0.74
N ALA A 289 -3.31 15.61 0.14
CA ALA A 289 -4.58 15.70 0.86
C ALA A 289 -5.00 14.31 1.37
N LEU A 290 -5.80 14.27 2.44
CA LEU A 290 -6.43 13.04 2.91
C LEU A 290 -7.69 12.80 2.10
N ASP A 291 -7.55 12.17 0.93
CA ASP A 291 -8.66 11.83 0.04
C ASP A 291 -8.41 10.51 -0.70
N ARG A 292 -9.48 9.82 -1.10
CA ARG A 292 -9.36 8.60 -1.93
C ARG A 292 -8.71 8.90 -3.27
N SER A 293 -8.92 10.08 -3.84
CA SER A 293 -8.36 10.50 -5.11
C SER A 293 -6.87 10.86 -5.06
N THR A 294 -6.28 10.97 -3.87
CA THR A 294 -4.86 11.33 -3.68
C THR A 294 -4.05 10.22 -3.03
N LEU A 295 -4.69 9.35 -2.24
CA LEU A 295 -4.04 8.24 -1.52
C LEU A 295 -4.04 6.95 -2.36
N TRP A 296 -3.44 7.02 -3.55
CA TRP A 296 -3.32 5.86 -4.45
C TRP A 296 -2.34 4.81 -3.89
N PRO A 297 -2.46 3.52 -4.25
CA PRO A 297 -1.39 2.57 -4.05
C PRO A 297 -0.03 3.12 -4.55
N GLY A 298 1.04 2.93 -3.79
CA GLY A 298 2.34 3.57 -4.01
C GLY A 298 2.54 4.88 -3.23
N THR A 299 1.48 5.52 -2.74
CA THR A 299 1.60 6.62 -1.75
C THR A 299 2.24 6.09 -0.49
N ILE A 300 3.19 6.83 0.09
CA ILE A 300 3.85 6.42 1.33
C ILE A 300 3.19 7.05 2.55
N PHE A 301 3.31 6.41 3.69
CA PHE A 301 3.12 7.04 5.00
C PHE A 301 4.49 7.09 5.69
N ALA A 302 4.91 8.28 6.08
CA ALA A 302 6.12 8.48 6.88
C ALA A 302 5.71 8.88 8.30
N ASP A 303 6.00 8.01 9.27
CA ASP A 303 5.80 8.36 10.67
C ASP A 303 6.92 9.32 11.16
N PRO A 304 6.75 10.02 12.29
CA PRO A 304 7.76 10.96 12.78
C PRO A 304 9.04 10.28 13.32
N TYR A 305 9.04 8.95 13.46
CA TYR A 305 10.08 8.15 14.13
C TYR A 305 10.90 7.26 13.19
N GLY A 306 10.59 7.30 11.90
CA GLY A 306 11.36 6.67 10.84
C GLY A 306 10.77 5.40 10.27
N HIS A 307 9.56 4.99 10.67
CA HIS A 307 8.85 3.90 10.00
C HIS A 307 8.13 4.42 8.77
N ILE A 308 8.39 3.77 7.63
CA ILE A 308 7.82 4.12 6.34
C ILE A 308 7.02 2.94 5.82
N MET A 309 5.82 3.21 5.32
CA MET A 309 4.94 2.20 4.72
C MET A 309 4.45 2.66 3.36
N VAL A 310 4.15 1.72 2.47
CA VAL A 310 3.61 1.99 1.13
C VAL A 310 2.17 1.51 1.07
N ILE A 311 1.22 2.38 0.74
CA ILE A 311 -0.18 2.00 0.50
C ILE A 311 -0.21 0.97 -0.64
N VAL A 312 -0.92 -0.14 -0.45
CA VAL A 312 -1.07 -1.17 -1.49
C VAL A 312 -2.50 -1.35 -1.93
N LYS A 313 -3.48 -1.17 -1.03
CA LYS A 313 -4.87 -1.47 -1.40
C LYS A 313 -5.88 -0.74 -0.54
N TRP A 314 -6.96 -0.33 -1.18
CA TRP A 314 -8.19 0.06 -0.51
C TRP A 314 -9.25 -1.03 -0.65
N LEU A 315 -9.93 -1.34 0.45
CA LEU A 315 -11.13 -2.17 0.43
C LEU A 315 -12.32 -1.32 0.86
N PRO A 316 -13.37 -1.23 0.04
CA PRO A 316 -14.54 -0.44 0.37
C PRO A 316 -15.28 -1.07 1.56
N GLN A 317 -15.94 -0.22 2.34
CA GLN A 317 -16.86 -0.67 3.38
C GLN A 317 -17.99 -1.51 2.75
N ARG A 318 -18.36 -2.64 3.35
CA ARG A 318 -19.42 -3.55 2.86
C ARG A 318 -20.42 -3.87 3.96
N GLY A 319 -21.69 -3.50 3.76
CA GLY A 319 -22.73 -3.73 4.77
C GLY A 319 -22.32 -3.17 6.14
N ARG A 320 -22.20 -4.06 7.13
CA ARG A 320 -21.76 -3.77 8.51
C ARG A 320 -20.25 -3.89 8.73
N GLU A 321 -19.51 -4.40 7.76
CA GLU A 321 -18.05 -4.60 7.85
C GLU A 321 -17.31 -3.29 7.55
N SER A 322 -16.22 -3.04 8.29
CA SER A 322 -15.33 -1.91 8.05
C SER A 322 -14.66 -2.02 6.68
N GLY A 323 -14.49 -0.89 6.01
CA GLY A 323 -13.49 -0.79 4.95
C GLY A 323 -12.08 -0.98 5.52
N LEU A 324 -11.09 -1.14 4.64
CA LEU A 324 -9.68 -1.25 5.03
C LEU A 324 -8.82 -0.37 4.13
N LEU A 325 -7.77 0.20 4.72
CA LEU A 325 -6.60 0.70 4.01
C LEU A 325 -5.44 -0.23 4.36
N LEU A 326 -4.85 -0.84 3.34
CA LEU A 326 -3.74 -1.78 3.47
C LEU A 326 -2.46 -1.10 2.99
N ALA A 327 -1.37 -1.37 3.69
CA ALA A 327 -0.03 -0.96 3.31
C ALA A 327 0.94 -2.13 3.49
N VAL A 328 2.14 -2.00 2.96
CA VAL A 328 3.26 -2.89 3.29
C VAL A 328 4.40 -2.08 3.89
N ASP A 329 5.14 -2.73 4.77
CA ASP A 329 6.44 -2.27 5.23
C ASP A 329 7.48 -3.37 5.01
N ALA A 330 8.75 -2.95 4.96
CA ALA A 330 9.87 -3.85 5.10
C ALA A 330 10.54 -3.63 6.46
N GLN A 331 11.00 -4.68 7.11
CA GLN A 331 11.63 -4.61 8.43
C GLN A 331 13.17 -4.66 8.28
N PRO A 332 13.94 -4.33 9.35
CA PRO A 332 15.40 -4.47 9.33
C PRO A 332 15.92 -5.89 9.08
N ASP A 333 15.09 -6.92 9.29
CA ASP A 333 15.38 -8.32 8.93
C ASP A 333 15.03 -8.65 7.46
N ASN A 334 14.74 -7.60 6.66
CA ASN A 334 14.29 -7.62 5.27
C ASN A 334 12.86 -8.12 5.04
N SER A 335 12.16 -8.62 6.06
CA SER A 335 10.82 -9.16 5.88
C SER A 335 9.85 -8.10 5.37
N VAL A 336 9.03 -8.46 4.39
CA VAL A 336 7.99 -7.58 3.83
C VAL A 336 6.64 -8.06 4.28
N THR A 337 5.90 -7.21 5.01
CA THR A 337 4.64 -7.60 5.63
C THR A 337 3.52 -6.63 5.35
N ARG A 338 2.32 -7.15 5.14
CA ARG A 338 1.13 -6.34 4.95
C ARG A 338 0.54 -5.90 6.29
N LYS A 339 0.24 -4.61 6.40
CA LYS A 339 -0.35 -3.96 7.56
C LYS A 339 -1.70 -3.36 7.21
N ARG A 340 -2.56 -3.25 8.23
CA ARG A 340 -3.83 -2.50 8.17
C ARG A 340 -3.60 -1.11 8.74
N PHE A 341 -4.32 -0.11 8.22
CA PHE A 341 -4.37 1.21 8.82
C PHE A 341 -5.03 1.16 10.20
N TRP A 342 -4.25 1.52 11.22
CA TRP A 342 -4.71 1.82 12.57
C TRP A 342 -3.63 2.61 13.33
N GLU A 343 -4.03 3.22 14.44
CA GLU A 343 -3.24 4.21 15.19
C GLU A 343 -1.86 3.71 15.65
N GLY A 344 -1.74 2.47 16.09
CA GLY A 344 -0.46 1.94 16.56
C GLY A 344 0.45 1.41 15.45
N THR A 345 0.04 1.42 14.18
CA THR A 345 0.96 1.18 13.05
C THR A 345 1.23 2.46 12.26
N PHE A 346 0.22 3.30 12.05
CA PHE A 346 0.36 4.59 11.37
C PHE A 346 0.47 5.70 12.41
N LEU A 347 1.63 5.78 13.08
CA LEU A 347 1.87 6.76 14.13
C LEU A 347 1.88 8.18 13.55
N PHE A 348 0.96 9.02 14.00
CA PHE A 348 0.85 10.40 13.56
C PHE A 348 0.96 11.33 14.76
N ALA A 349 2.02 12.13 14.79
CA ALA A 349 2.24 13.14 15.80
C ALA A 349 2.96 14.32 15.16
N GLN A 350 2.47 15.54 15.39
CA GLN A 350 3.17 16.73 14.93
C GLN A 350 4.41 16.95 15.78
N THR A 351 5.59 16.93 15.16
CA THR A 351 6.86 17.13 15.86
C THR A 351 7.74 18.13 15.09
N PRO A 352 8.64 18.86 15.77
CA PRO A 352 9.65 19.66 15.08
C PRO A 352 10.66 18.81 14.29
N SER A 353 10.82 17.53 14.67
CA SER A 353 11.83 16.61 14.15
C SER A 353 11.48 15.94 12.82
N ALA A 354 10.24 16.08 12.35
CA ALA A 354 9.78 15.43 11.13
C ALA A 354 8.55 16.12 10.53
N GLY A 355 8.38 16.02 9.22
CA GLY A 355 7.09 16.20 8.57
C GLY A 355 6.41 14.85 8.34
N PRO A 356 5.55 14.37 9.25
CA PRO A 356 4.91 13.06 9.14
C PRO A 356 3.66 13.10 8.24
N GLY A 357 3.16 11.93 7.87
CA GLY A 357 1.89 11.75 7.17
C GLY A 357 2.01 11.06 5.82
N PHE A 358 0.92 11.10 5.06
CA PHE A 358 0.85 10.56 3.71
C PHE A 358 1.56 11.47 2.70
N LYS A 359 2.38 10.89 1.83
CA LYS A 359 3.17 11.61 0.84
C LYS A 359 3.24 10.86 -0.48
N ALA A 360 3.31 11.60 -1.58
CA ALA A 360 3.59 11.07 -2.91
C ALA A 360 5.04 11.41 -3.33
N PHE A 361 5.59 10.62 -4.25
CA PHE A 361 6.88 10.92 -4.88
C PHE A 361 6.79 12.25 -5.64
N ARG A 362 7.77 13.13 -5.42
CA ARG A 362 7.86 14.40 -6.14
C ARG A 362 8.04 14.14 -7.64
N PRO A 363 7.18 14.69 -8.52
CA PRO A 363 7.24 14.37 -9.94
C PRO A 363 8.59 14.75 -10.55
N VAL A 364 9.15 13.82 -11.33
CA VAL A 364 10.42 14.00 -12.06
C VAL A 364 10.09 14.33 -13.51
N VAL A 365 10.46 15.53 -13.94
CA VAL A 365 10.24 16.02 -15.31
C VAL A 365 11.55 16.17 -16.05
N GLN A 366 11.54 15.89 -17.35
CA GLN A 366 12.67 16.18 -18.23
C GLN A 366 12.74 17.69 -18.51
N THR A 367 13.95 18.22 -18.57
CA THR A 367 14.26 19.60 -18.96
C THR A 367 15.36 19.58 -20.01
N GLY A 368 15.61 20.71 -20.67
CA GLY A 368 16.73 20.82 -21.63
C GLY A 368 18.12 20.59 -21.00
N SER A 369 18.22 20.54 -19.68
CA SER A 369 19.46 20.34 -18.92
C SER A 369 19.51 19.00 -18.16
N GLY A 370 18.59 18.07 -18.40
CA GLY A 370 18.52 16.78 -17.71
C GLY A 370 17.14 16.50 -17.12
N VAL A 371 17.08 15.98 -15.88
CA VAL A 371 15.82 15.77 -15.16
C VAL A 371 15.79 16.61 -13.88
N ARG A 372 14.59 17.02 -13.47
CA ARG A 372 14.38 17.84 -12.27
C ARG A 372 13.10 17.41 -11.55
N GLN A 373 13.16 17.43 -10.22
CA GLN A 373 11.96 17.30 -9.39
C GLN A 373 11.17 18.63 -9.34
N MET A 374 9.84 18.58 -9.48
CA MET A 374 8.97 19.76 -9.50
C MET A 374 8.86 20.45 -8.13
N PRO A 375 8.89 21.80 -8.02
CA PRO A 375 8.59 22.50 -6.77
C PRO A 375 7.10 22.42 -6.41
N ASN A 376 6.79 22.64 -5.13
CA ASN A 376 5.44 22.56 -4.54
C ASN A 376 4.42 23.43 -5.30
N ASN A 377 4.80 24.64 -5.71
CA ASN A 377 3.91 25.56 -6.42
C ASN A 377 3.51 25.09 -7.84
N ALA A 378 4.27 24.16 -8.43
CA ALA A 378 3.97 23.59 -9.74
C ALA A 378 3.15 22.28 -9.64
N ILE A 379 2.98 21.74 -8.43
CA ILE A 379 2.18 20.53 -8.15
C ILE A 379 0.78 20.98 -7.71
N ASP A 380 0.06 21.62 -8.63
CA ASP A 380 -1.24 22.27 -8.37
C ASP A 380 -2.45 21.40 -8.78
N GLY A 381 -2.20 20.18 -9.24
CA GLY A 381 -3.22 19.22 -9.66
C GLY A 381 -3.67 19.33 -11.13
N ARG A 382 -3.20 20.33 -11.91
CA ARG A 382 -3.60 20.47 -13.33
C ARG A 382 -3.14 19.31 -14.21
N SER A 383 -2.05 18.64 -13.83
CA SER A 383 -1.56 17.42 -14.49
C SER A 383 -2.39 16.17 -14.14
N GLY A 384 -3.37 16.28 -13.24
CA GLY A 384 -4.12 15.16 -12.68
C GLY A 384 -3.38 14.41 -11.57
N LEU A 385 -2.10 14.72 -11.33
CA LEU A 385 -1.36 14.19 -10.17
C LEU A 385 -1.93 14.75 -8.86
N PRO A 386 -1.80 14.03 -7.74
CA PRO A 386 -2.19 14.55 -6.43
C PRO A 386 -1.57 15.95 -6.19
N PRO A 387 -2.36 16.98 -5.87
CA PRO A 387 -1.81 18.31 -5.61
C PRO A 387 -1.03 18.32 -4.30
N PHE A 388 -0.03 19.20 -4.21
CA PHE A 388 0.62 19.51 -2.95
C PHE A 388 -0.40 20.03 -1.94
N SER A 389 -0.42 19.46 -0.74
CA SER A 389 -1.35 19.84 0.32
C SER A 389 -0.72 19.81 1.69
N LEU A 390 -1.01 20.85 2.48
CA LEU A 390 -0.62 20.94 3.89
C LEU A 390 -1.78 20.63 4.84
N GLU A 391 -2.87 20.03 4.35
CA GLU A 391 -4.04 19.65 5.15
C GLU A 391 -3.63 18.91 6.43
N GLN A 392 -2.77 17.90 6.29
CA GLN A 392 -2.31 17.07 7.41
C GLN A 392 -1.58 17.88 8.49
N ALA A 393 -0.87 18.95 8.12
CA ALA A 393 -0.15 19.81 9.06
C ALA A 393 -1.08 20.62 9.98
N ALA A 394 -2.36 20.77 9.60
CA ALA A 394 -3.36 21.48 10.38
C ALA A 394 -4.17 20.57 11.32
N LEU A 395 -4.00 19.24 11.23
CA LEU A 395 -4.80 18.27 11.98
C LEU A 395 -4.11 17.87 13.29
N SER A 396 -4.86 17.93 14.40
CA SER A 396 -4.43 17.22 15.61
C SER A 396 -4.39 15.70 15.34
N PRO A 397 -3.63 14.90 16.11
CA PRO A 397 -3.65 13.46 15.94
C PRO A 397 -5.05 12.85 15.95
N ALA A 398 -5.92 13.30 16.85
CA ALA A 398 -7.30 12.82 16.92
C ALA A 398 -8.10 13.16 15.64
N ASP A 399 -7.93 14.37 15.10
CA ASP A 399 -8.65 14.79 13.88
C ASP A 399 -8.11 14.06 12.63
N PHE A 400 -6.79 13.78 12.59
CA PHE A 400 -6.18 12.96 11.54
C PHE A 400 -6.80 11.55 11.48
N TYR A 401 -6.87 10.86 12.63
CA TYR A 401 -7.45 9.52 12.68
C TYR A 401 -8.96 9.52 12.43
N ALA A 402 -9.69 10.55 12.89
CA ALA A 402 -11.10 10.74 12.55
C ALA A 402 -11.31 10.91 11.03
N ARG A 403 -10.49 11.75 10.38
CA ARG A 403 -10.51 11.95 8.92
C ARG A 403 -10.25 10.65 8.16
N MET A 404 -9.23 9.89 8.56
CA MET A 404 -8.95 8.59 7.95
C MET A 404 -10.06 7.56 8.20
N GLN A 405 -10.62 7.50 9.41
CA GLN A 405 -11.74 6.62 9.72
C GLN A 405 -12.96 6.93 8.83
N ARG A 406 -13.23 8.22 8.56
CA ARG A 406 -14.29 8.64 7.64
C ARG A 406 -14.04 8.18 6.20
N LEU A 407 -12.79 8.25 5.72
CA LEU A 407 -12.41 7.78 4.37
C LEU A 407 -12.46 6.26 4.22
N VAL A 408 -12.12 5.54 5.29
CA VAL A 408 -12.20 4.07 5.34
C VAL A 408 -13.67 3.63 5.43
N ASN A 409 -14.47 4.33 6.25
CA ASN A 409 -15.87 4.01 6.54
C ASN A 409 -16.81 5.19 6.22
N PRO A 410 -17.08 5.47 4.93
CA PRO A 410 -17.87 6.62 4.52
C PRO A 410 -19.36 6.55 4.92
N ARG A 411 -19.86 5.39 5.35
CA ARG A 411 -21.22 5.26 5.92
C ARG A 411 -21.22 5.23 7.45
N GLY A 412 -20.06 5.38 8.08
CA GLY A 412 -19.87 5.21 9.51
C GLY A 412 -19.96 3.74 9.95
N LEU A 413 -19.60 3.46 11.20
CA LEU A 413 -19.72 2.12 11.80
C LEU A 413 -20.67 2.13 12.98
N GLU A 414 -21.35 1.02 13.23
CA GLU A 414 -22.06 0.86 14.51
C GLU A 414 -21.04 0.85 15.65
N PRO A 415 -21.27 1.61 16.75
CA PRO A 415 -20.35 1.68 17.88
C PRO A 415 -19.92 0.30 18.41
N GLU A 416 -20.86 -0.63 18.50
CA GLU A 416 -20.61 -1.99 18.99
C GLU A 416 -19.70 -2.80 18.05
N VAL A 417 -19.83 -2.60 16.73
CA VAL A 417 -18.95 -3.24 15.73
C VAL A 417 -17.54 -2.67 15.82
N ALA A 418 -17.40 -1.34 15.94
CA ALA A 418 -16.12 -0.68 16.12
C ALA A 418 -15.42 -1.13 17.42
N TYR A 419 -16.19 -1.25 18.51
CA TYR A 419 -15.71 -1.76 19.78
C TYR A 419 -15.20 -3.20 19.68
N THR A 420 -16.00 -4.11 19.13
CA THR A 420 -15.60 -5.52 18.97
C THR A 420 -14.33 -5.64 18.12
N ALA A 421 -14.25 -4.95 16.99
CA ALA A 421 -13.07 -4.98 16.13
C ALA A 421 -11.81 -4.44 16.84
N THR A 422 -11.94 -3.37 17.64
CA THR A 422 -10.82 -2.79 18.40
C THR A 422 -10.39 -3.70 19.55
N LEU A 423 -11.35 -4.33 20.23
CA LEU A 423 -11.09 -5.31 21.28
C LEU A 423 -10.36 -6.53 20.71
N ASP A 424 -10.85 -7.11 19.61
CA ASP A 424 -10.25 -8.30 19.01
C ASP A 424 -8.83 -7.99 18.52
N ALA A 425 -8.61 -6.83 17.88
CA ALA A 425 -7.27 -6.38 17.49
C ALA A 425 -6.33 -6.20 18.69
N LEU A 426 -6.82 -5.65 19.82
CA LEU A 426 -6.02 -5.55 21.04
C LEU A 426 -5.66 -6.93 21.59
N MET A 427 -6.59 -7.88 21.58
CA MET A 427 -6.34 -9.25 22.03
C MET A 427 -5.30 -9.96 21.15
N GLU A 428 -5.35 -9.78 19.83
CA GLU A 428 -4.33 -10.30 18.90
C GLU A 428 -2.92 -9.73 19.20
N GLN A 429 -2.83 -8.43 19.53
CA GLN A 429 -1.56 -7.80 19.91
C GLN A 429 -1.04 -8.36 21.26
N LEU A 430 -1.93 -8.59 22.22
CA LEU A 430 -1.58 -9.18 23.51
C LEU A 430 -1.05 -10.61 23.34
N GLU A 431 -1.70 -11.44 22.54
CA GLU A 431 -1.24 -12.81 22.25
C GLU A 431 0.11 -12.82 21.51
N THR A 432 0.30 -11.92 20.53
CA THR A 432 1.60 -11.75 19.86
C THR A 432 2.71 -11.38 20.84
N ARG A 433 2.38 -10.56 21.84
CA ARG A 433 3.32 -10.18 22.89
C ARG A 433 3.65 -11.35 23.83
N VAL A 434 2.70 -12.26 24.11
CA VAL A 434 2.98 -13.51 24.86
C VAL A 434 4.12 -14.27 24.20
N THR A 435 4.03 -14.50 22.89
CA THR A 435 5.10 -15.17 22.14
C THR A 435 6.42 -14.40 22.20
N SER A 436 6.38 -13.06 22.06
CA SER A 436 7.59 -12.22 22.07
C SER A 436 8.31 -12.25 23.42
N VAL A 437 7.56 -12.23 24.53
CA VAL A 437 8.12 -12.33 25.88
C VAL A 437 8.68 -13.73 26.13
N GLU A 438 7.95 -14.78 25.74
CA GLU A 438 8.39 -16.17 25.89
C GLU A 438 9.68 -16.46 25.11
N ASN A 439 9.84 -15.89 23.92
CA ASN A 439 11.10 -15.99 23.15
C ASN A 439 12.30 -15.43 23.94
N GLY A 440 12.11 -14.29 24.62
CA GLY A 440 13.13 -13.72 25.50
C GLY A 440 13.41 -14.59 26.74
N GLU A 441 12.38 -15.18 27.35
CA GLU A 441 12.57 -16.11 28.46
C GLU A 441 13.31 -17.39 28.02
N ALA A 442 12.99 -17.94 26.84
CA ALA A 442 13.69 -19.07 26.27
C ALA A 442 15.18 -18.77 26.01
N TYR A 443 15.49 -17.57 25.52
CA TYR A 443 16.87 -17.12 25.34
C TYR A 443 17.63 -17.09 26.67
N VAL A 444 17.02 -16.54 27.72
CA VAL A 444 17.65 -16.45 29.05
C VAL A 444 17.82 -17.83 29.68
N ARG A 445 16.82 -18.71 29.60
CA ARG A 445 16.91 -20.08 30.13
C ARG A 445 18.02 -20.88 29.47
N SER A 446 18.25 -20.68 28.16
CA SER A 446 19.36 -21.33 27.45
C SER A 446 20.74 -20.71 27.74
N ARG A 447 20.80 -19.55 28.42
CA ARG A 447 22.04 -18.82 28.74
C ARG A 447 22.04 -18.29 30.18
N PRO A 448 22.17 -19.16 31.20
CA PRO A 448 22.13 -18.74 32.59
C PRO A 448 23.17 -17.66 32.91
N GLY A 449 22.76 -16.60 33.62
CA GLY A 449 23.63 -15.49 34.01
C GLY A 449 23.85 -14.42 32.92
N ILE A 450 23.28 -14.58 31.72
CA ILE A 450 23.35 -13.54 30.69
C ILE A 450 22.65 -12.26 31.18
N THR A 451 23.29 -11.12 30.93
CA THR A 451 22.66 -9.80 31.04
C THR A 451 22.71 -9.17 29.66
N ILE A 452 21.55 -8.85 29.09
CA ILE A 452 21.46 -8.19 27.80
C ILE A 452 21.68 -6.68 28.04
N PRO A 453 22.70 -6.05 27.44
CA PRO A 453 22.90 -4.62 27.59
C PRO A 453 21.73 -3.83 27.00
N MET A 454 21.17 -2.90 27.77
CA MET A 454 20.17 -1.95 27.29
C MET A 454 20.88 -0.80 26.52
N PRO A 455 20.47 -0.48 25.28
CA PRO A 455 20.91 0.72 24.57
C PRO A 455 20.50 2.01 25.30
N SER A 456 21.05 3.14 24.88
CA SER A 456 20.72 4.46 25.45
C SER A 456 19.89 5.30 24.47
N GLY A 457 18.97 6.08 25.01
CA GLY A 457 18.19 7.04 24.24
C GLY A 457 17.25 6.36 23.22
N PRO A 458 17.06 6.96 22.03
CA PRO A 458 16.20 6.40 20.97
C PRO A 458 16.66 5.03 20.45
N ALA A 459 17.92 4.65 20.66
CA ALA A 459 18.48 3.38 20.20
C ALA A 459 17.78 2.14 20.81
N ILE A 460 16.99 2.29 21.88
CA ILE A 460 16.20 1.18 22.42
C ILE A 460 15.16 0.65 21.40
N PHE A 461 14.80 1.44 20.38
CA PHE A 461 13.84 1.08 19.34
C PHE A 461 14.49 0.66 18.00
N GLU A 462 15.82 0.76 17.87
CA GLU A 462 16.50 0.82 16.57
C GLU A 462 17.88 0.11 16.57
N THR A 463 18.12 -0.74 17.56
CA THR A 463 19.41 -1.45 17.68
C THR A 463 19.37 -2.78 16.94
N THR A 464 20.50 -3.48 16.92
CA THR A 464 20.58 -4.89 16.52
C THR A 464 21.04 -5.76 17.70
N GLY A 465 20.98 -7.07 17.51
CA GLY A 465 21.46 -8.07 18.47
C GLY A 465 20.44 -8.39 19.57
N PRO A 466 20.88 -9.01 20.69
CA PRO A 466 19.96 -9.60 21.67
C PRO A 466 18.93 -8.64 22.28
N TRP A 467 19.21 -7.34 22.35
CA TRP A 467 18.20 -6.37 22.76
C TRP A 467 17.07 -6.27 21.74
N GLU A 468 17.39 -6.14 20.46
CA GLU A 468 16.40 -6.10 19.38
C GLU A 468 15.58 -7.40 19.31
N ASP A 469 16.26 -8.54 19.50
CA ASP A 469 15.64 -9.85 19.38
C ASP A 469 14.66 -10.18 20.53
N TYR A 470 14.97 -9.73 21.77
CA TYR A 470 14.30 -10.23 22.98
C TYR A 470 13.63 -9.14 23.84
N ALA A 471 14.02 -7.87 23.70
CA ALA A 471 13.28 -6.76 24.28
C ALA A 471 12.01 -6.46 23.48
N THR A 472 11.06 -5.74 24.08
CA THR A 472 9.79 -5.43 23.40
C THR A 472 9.40 -3.94 23.36
N PRO A 473 10.30 -2.93 23.38
CA PRO A 473 9.91 -1.53 23.54
C PRO A 473 8.96 -1.04 22.43
N SER A 474 9.25 -1.36 21.16
CA SER A 474 8.34 -1.03 20.05
C SER A 474 6.97 -1.70 20.18
N ARG A 475 6.91 -2.95 20.64
CA ARG A 475 5.66 -3.72 20.78
C ARG A 475 4.85 -3.22 21.98
N ASP A 476 5.50 -2.96 23.10
CA ASP A 476 4.89 -2.44 24.33
C ASP A 476 4.32 -1.04 24.10
N MET A 477 5.01 -0.18 23.35
CA MET A 477 4.47 1.11 22.91
C MET A 477 3.17 0.94 22.12
N ARG A 478 3.14 0.05 21.11
CA ARG A 478 1.92 -0.23 20.31
C ARG A 478 0.80 -0.82 21.15
N LEU A 479 1.14 -1.66 22.13
CA LEU A 479 0.17 -2.22 23.06
C LEU A 479 -0.48 -1.12 23.91
N LEU A 480 0.33 -0.21 24.48
CA LEU A 480 -0.18 0.92 25.26
C LEU A 480 -1.07 1.85 24.42
N ILE A 481 -0.73 2.06 23.14
CA ILE A 481 -1.58 2.76 22.18
C ILE A 481 -2.90 2.02 21.99
N ALA A 482 -2.86 0.72 21.67
CA ALA A 482 -4.08 -0.08 21.46
C ALA A 482 -5.01 -0.08 22.68
N MET A 483 -4.44 -0.18 23.90
CA MET A 483 -5.19 -0.04 25.15
C MET A 483 -5.85 1.34 25.27
N LYS A 484 -5.12 2.41 24.92
CA LYS A 484 -5.66 3.78 24.89
C LYS A 484 -6.79 3.93 23.86
N VAL A 485 -6.64 3.40 22.65
CA VAL A 485 -7.67 3.46 21.61
C VAL A 485 -8.97 2.81 22.08
N LEU A 486 -8.89 1.61 22.68
CA LEU A 486 -10.06 0.93 23.20
C LEU A 486 -10.72 1.72 24.34
N ALA A 487 -9.92 2.25 25.27
CA ALA A 487 -10.41 3.04 26.40
C ALA A 487 -11.04 4.38 25.98
N ASP A 488 -10.49 5.03 24.95
CA ASP A 488 -10.93 6.34 24.48
C ASP A 488 -12.07 6.25 23.44
N LEU A 489 -12.47 5.04 23.01
CA LEU A 489 -13.55 4.86 22.04
C LEU A 489 -14.88 5.52 22.44
N PRO A 490 -15.36 5.46 23.70
CA PRO A 490 -16.55 6.21 24.12
C PRO A 490 -16.42 7.71 23.90
N GLU A 491 -15.25 8.29 24.20
CA GLU A 491 -15.02 9.72 23.99
C GLU A 491 -14.94 10.06 22.50
N ARG A 492 -14.38 9.17 21.69
CA ARG A 492 -14.39 9.30 20.23
C ARG A 492 -15.81 9.34 19.67
N ILE A 493 -16.72 8.53 20.20
CA ILE A 493 -18.15 8.55 19.82
C ILE A 493 -18.79 9.89 20.18
N ARG A 494 -18.47 10.46 21.36
CA ARG A 494 -18.99 11.77 21.78
C ARG A 494 -18.46 12.90 20.90
N ARG A 495 -17.16 12.88 20.60
CA ARG A 495 -16.47 13.96 19.87
C ARG A 495 -16.71 13.92 18.36
N TYR A 496 -16.82 12.73 17.77
CA TYR A 496 -16.99 12.52 16.33
C TYR A 496 -18.20 11.61 16.02
N PRO A 497 -19.42 12.00 16.42
CA PRO A 497 -20.60 11.17 16.24
C PRO A 497 -20.90 10.85 14.77
N GLU A 498 -20.46 11.69 13.83
CA GLU A 498 -20.61 11.50 12.38
C GLU A 498 -19.82 10.30 11.82
N LEU A 499 -18.88 9.75 12.59
CA LEU A 499 -18.17 8.51 12.24
C LEU A 499 -18.99 7.25 12.54
N PHE A 500 -20.12 7.39 13.24
CA PHE A 500 -20.87 6.27 13.78
C PHE A 500 -22.33 6.24 13.33
N VAL A 501 -22.87 5.03 13.19
CA VAL A 501 -24.29 4.80 12.93
C VAL A 501 -25.00 4.63 14.28
N LEU A 502 -25.56 5.71 14.82
CA LEU A 502 -26.10 5.76 16.18
C LEU A 502 -27.54 5.22 16.33
N GLN A 503 -28.24 4.94 15.22
CA GLN A 503 -29.60 4.37 15.22
C GLN A 503 -30.60 5.11 16.14
N GLY A 504 -30.56 6.45 16.13
CA GLY A 504 -31.45 7.29 16.94
C GLY A 504 -31.04 7.47 18.41
N ARG A 505 -29.94 6.87 18.88
CA ARG A 505 -29.37 7.15 20.20
C ARG A 505 -28.61 8.47 20.19
N SER A 506 -28.54 9.14 21.34
CA SER A 506 -27.60 10.25 21.51
C SER A 506 -26.15 9.72 21.52
N PRO A 507 -25.15 10.54 21.13
CA PRO A 507 -23.74 10.16 21.23
C PRO A 507 -23.34 9.74 22.66
N SER A 508 -23.88 10.43 23.67
CA SER A 508 -23.66 10.11 25.09
C SER A 508 -24.21 8.75 25.48
N ASP A 509 -25.42 8.40 25.04
CA ASP A 509 -26.03 7.09 25.33
C ASP A 509 -25.29 5.95 24.64
N ALA A 510 -24.86 6.17 23.39
CA ALA A 510 -24.05 5.22 22.65
C ALA A 510 -22.68 5.01 23.33
N ALA A 511 -22.00 6.07 23.72
CA ALA A 511 -20.75 6.02 24.47
C ALA A 511 -20.92 5.27 25.80
N ALA A 512 -21.94 5.60 26.59
CA ALA A 512 -22.23 4.94 27.86
C ALA A 512 -22.53 3.45 27.71
N ARG A 513 -23.13 3.04 26.58
CA ARG A 513 -23.33 1.63 26.26
C ARG A 513 -22.02 0.92 25.96
N ILE A 514 -21.11 1.53 25.22
CA ILE A 514 -19.77 0.97 24.96
C ILE A 514 -18.96 0.88 26.26
N GLU A 515 -19.08 1.85 27.17
CA GLU A 515 -18.45 1.77 28.50
C GLU A 515 -18.95 0.56 29.31
N ARG A 516 -20.27 0.34 29.36
CA ARG A 516 -20.85 -0.84 30.03
C ARG A 516 -20.40 -2.15 29.37
N MET A 517 -20.40 -2.21 28.04
CA MET A 517 -19.95 -3.37 27.29
C MET A 517 -18.47 -3.65 27.58
N ASN A 518 -17.63 -2.61 27.66
CA ASN A 518 -16.22 -2.74 27.96
C ASN A 518 -15.97 -3.24 29.39
N ALA A 519 -16.66 -2.67 30.37
CA ALA A 519 -16.57 -3.11 31.76
C ALA A 519 -16.93 -4.60 31.92
N GLN A 520 -17.93 -5.09 31.18
CA GLN A 520 -18.27 -6.51 31.16
C GLN A 520 -17.18 -7.35 30.47
N ARG A 521 -16.79 -6.98 29.24
CA ARG A 521 -15.89 -7.78 28.39
C ARG A 521 -14.47 -7.87 28.95
N MET A 522 -14.02 -6.89 29.72
CA MET A 522 -12.71 -6.90 30.38
C MET A 522 -12.49 -8.11 31.31
N GLY A 523 -13.57 -8.60 31.94
CA GLY A 523 -13.54 -9.81 32.78
C GLY A 523 -13.74 -11.12 32.01
N GLU A 524 -14.07 -11.06 30.71
CA GLU A 524 -14.36 -12.22 29.86
C GLU A 524 -13.20 -12.55 28.90
N ARG A 525 -12.22 -11.65 28.78
CA ARG A 525 -11.07 -11.76 27.88
C ARG A 525 -9.80 -11.95 28.68
N PHE A 526 -8.94 -12.85 28.22
CA PHE A 526 -7.76 -13.29 28.95
C PHE A 526 -6.63 -13.63 27.99
N ILE A 527 -5.41 -13.51 28.47
CA ILE A 527 -4.24 -14.20 27.93
C ILE A 527 -3.72 -15.19 28.96
N THR A 528 -2.85 -16.10 28.53
CA THR A 528 -2.08 -16.97 29.44
C THR A 528 -0.61 -16.84 29.11
N TYR A 529 0.24 -16.63 30.12
CA TYR A 529 1.69 -16.70 29.98
C TYR A 529 2.28 -17.67 30.99
N THR A 530 3.50 -18.14 30.74
CA THR A 530 4.21 -19.07 31.63
C THR A 530 5.02 -18.27 32.65
N ARG A 531 4.78 -18.49 33.94
CA ARG A 531 5.55 -17.84 35.03
C ARG A 531 6.98 -18.34 35.10
N SER A 532 7.80 -17.63 35.86
CA SER A 532 9.21 -17.96 36.12
C SER A 532 9.40 -19.37 36.73
N ASP A 533 8.38 -19.92 37.40
CA ASP A 533 8.40 -21.29 37.95
C ASP A 533 7.89 -22.37 36.96
N GLY A 534 7.56 -21.98 35.73
CA GLY A 534 7.03 -22.86 34.69
C GLY A 534 5.52 -23.09 34.72
N THR A 535 4.80 -22.52 35.70
CA THR A 535 3.35 -22.69 35.80
C THR A 535 2.60 -21.70 34.91
N PRO A 536 1.45 -22.08 34.31
CA PRO A 536 0.64 -21.15 33.53
C PRO A 536 -0.03 -20.13 34.46
N TRP A 537 -0.08 -18.87 34.02
CA TRP A 537 -0.80 -17.81 34.69
C TRP A 537 -1.71 -17.07 33.74
N ARG A 538 -2.97 -16.92 34.14
CA ARG A 538 -4.02 -16.32 33.34
C ARG A 538 -4.24 -14.89 33.82
N LEU A 539 -4.13 -13.93 32.91
CA LEU A 539 -4.45 -12.52 33.17
C LEU A 539 -5.68 -12.11 32.39
N SER A 540 -6.65 -11.52 33.09
CA SER A 540 -7.78 -10.86 32.45
C SER A 540 -7.36 -9.56 31.79
N LEU A 541 -8.12 -9.12 30.79
CA LEU A 541 -7.91 -7.81 30.18
C LEU A 541 -8.04 -6.68 31.20
N GLY A 542 -8.97 -6.80 32.15
CA GLY A 542 -9.11 -5.84 33.26
C GLY A 542 -7.84 -5.69 34.10
N GLU A 543 -7.19 -6.79 34.47
CA GLU A 543 -5.91 -6.77 35.20
C GLU A 543 -4.78 -6.17 34.36
N ILE A 544 -4.75 -6.45 33.05
CA ILE A 544 -3.75 -5.85 32.14
C ILE A 544 -3.94 -4.32 32.10
N PHE A 545 -5.18 -3.83 32.05
CA PHE A 545 -5.48 -2.41 32.12
C PHE A 545 -5.08 -1.78 33.47
N SER A 546 -5.28 -2.47 34.60
CA SER A 546 -4.82 -1.95 35.90
C SER A 546 -3.30 -1.90 36.00
N ARG A 547 -2.58 -2.71 35.22
CA ARG A 547 -1.11 -2.75 35.14
C ARG A 547 -0.52 -1.78 34.11
N ARG A 548 -1.33 -0.95 33.45
CA ARG A 548 -0.89 -0.06 32.35
C ARG A 548 0.34 0.77 32.71
N ALA A 549 0.38 1.35 33.91
CA ALA A 549 1.52 2.16 34.35
C ALA A 549 2.83 1.34 34.41
N GLU A 550 2.76 0.07 34.83
CA GLU A 550 3.94 -0.80 34.91
C GLU A 550 4.36 -1.33 33.53
N LEU A 551 3.39 -1.49 32.61
CA LEU A 551 3.67 -1.83 31.21
C LEU A 551 4.49 -0.74 30.48
N GLU A 552 4.53 0.49 30.99
CA GLU A 552 5.41 1.56 30.49
C GLU A 552 6.91 1.21 30.63
N MET A 553 7.27 0.22 31.44
CA MET A 553 8.65 -0.22 31.68
C MET A 553 8.85 -1.74 31.54
N ALA A 554 7.86 -2.46 31.02
CA ALA A 554 7.84 -3.93 31.02
C ALA A 554 8.59 -4.60 29.85
N TYR A 555 9.35 -3.82 29.08
CA TYR A 555 9.96 -4.26 27.83
C TYR A 555 11.36 -4.88 27.96
N ASN A 556 11.99 -4.81 29.14
CA ASN A 556 13.37 -5.24 29.33
C ASN A 556 13.48 -6.76 29.52
N PRO A 557 14.26 -7.48 28.69
CA PRO A 557 14.36 -8.93 28.76
C PRO A 557 15.13 -9.44 29.99
N ASN A 558 15.78 -8.54 30.75
CA ASN A 558 16.46 -8.88 31.99
C ASN A 558 15.52 -8.88 33.21
N ASP A 559 14.27 -8.42 33.08
CA ASP A 559 13.25 -8.62 34.10
C ASP A 559 12.61 -10.00 33.96
N CYS A 560 12.12 -10.56 35.07
CA CYS A 560 11.29 -11.76 35.06
C CYS A 560 10.01 -11.56 34.23
N VAL A 561 9.47 -12.64 33.69
CA VAL A 561 8.25 -12.63 32.88
C VAL A 561 7.07 -11.93 33.54
N GLU A 562 6.92 -12.02 34.86
CA GLU A 562 5.82 -11.39 35.61
C GLU A 562 5.94 -9.86 35.58
N ARG A 563 7.14 -9.31 35.78
CA ARG A 563 7.38 -7.86 35.64
C ARG A 563 7.25 -7.41 34.20
N ARG A 564 7.63 -8.27 33.25
CA ARG A 564 7.35 -8.06 31.82
C ARG A 564 5.85 -8.11 31.51
N TRP A 565 4.98 -8.54 32.42
CA TRP A 565 3.53 -8.41 32.37
C TRP A 565 2.97 -7.46 33.43
N GLY A 566 3.80 -6.53 33.91
CA GLY A 566 3.40 -5.45 34.79
C GLY A 566 3.07 -5.88 36.24
N ALA A 567 3.57 -7.03 36.69
CA ALA A 567 3.44 -7.44 38.08
C ALA A 567 4.15 -6.45 39.02
N SER A 568 3.38 -5.81 39.90
CA SER A 568 3.89 -4.94 40.97
C SER A 568 4.14 -5.74 42.25
N PRO A 569 4.93 -5.19 43.21
CA PRO A 569 5.05 -5.74 44.55
C PRO A 569 3.68 -6.09 45.17
N GLY A 570 3.49 -7.35 45.55
CA GLY A 570 2.24 -7.85 46.16
C GLY A 570 1.16 -8.31 45.17
N SER A 571 1.41 -8.27 43.86
CA SER A 571 0.55 -8.95 42.89
C SER A 571 0.67 -10.48 43.04
N PRO A 572 -0.40 -11.27 42.86
CA PRO A 572 -0.37 -12.71 43.13
C PRO A 572 0.63 -13.51 42.27
N ASP A 573 0.92 -13.03 41.07
CA ASP A 573 1.92 -13.61 40.17
C ASP A 573 3.36 -13.23 40.53
N GLU A 574 3.60 -12.13 41.26
CA GLU A 574 4.97 -11.66 41.56
C GLU A 574 5.79 -12.68 42.35
N SER A 575 5.16 -13.56 43.13
CA SER A 575 5.85 -14.49 44.04
C SER A 575 6.86 -15.41 43.36
N THR A 576 6.71 -15.65 42.06
CA THR A 576 7.60 -16.51 41.26
C THR A 576 8.74 -15.71 40.61
N CYS A 577 8.67 -14.38 40.58
CA CYS A 577 9.67 -13.51 39.98
C CYS A 577 10.99 -13.53 40.77
N ARG A 578 12.06 -14.05 40.15
CA ARG A 578 13.41 -14.13 40.77
C ARG A 578 14.45 -13.26 40.10
N ARG A 579 14.08 -12.59 39.01
CA ARG A 579 15.02 -11.92 38.10
C ARG A 579 14.58 -10.48 37.87
N ARG A 580 15.54 -9.57 37.85
CA ARG A 580 15.29 -8.14 37.68
C ARG A 580 16.36 -7.51 36.80
N ALA A 581 15.95 -6.57 35.97
CA ALA A 581 16.88 -5.80 35.17
C ALA A 581 17.90 -5.06 36.06
N PRO A 582 19.16 -4.87 35.62
CA PRO A 582 20.17 -4.13 36.36
C PRO A 582 19.71 -2.72 36.79
N ALA A 583 20.26 -2.21 37.90
CA ALA A 583 19.80 -0.95 38.49
C ALA A 583 19.92 0.25 37.55
N ASP A 584 20.99 0.32 36.77
CA ASP A 584 21.21 1.35 35.75
C ASP A 584 20.20 1.27 34.61
N GLN A 585 19.82 0.06 34.17
CA GLN A 585 18.81 -0.13 33.14
C GLN A 585 17.45 0.30 33.63
N ARG A 586 17.09 -0.04 34.88
CA ARG A 586 15.83 0.41 35.49
C ARG A 586 15.75 1.93 35.63
N ALA A 587 16.84 2.58 36.03
CA ALA A 587 16.91 4.03 36.12
C ALA A 587 16.68 4.68 34.74
N ARG A 588 17.28 4.12 33.68
CA ARG A 588 17.04 4.57 32.30
C ARG A 588 15.61 4.32 31.84
N MET A 589 15.02 3.17 32.16
CA MET A 589 13.61 2.91 31.85
C MET A 589 12.67 3.91 32.54
N GLU A 590 12.95 4.32 33.78
CA GLU A 590 12.16 5.35 34.46
C GLU A 590 12.30 6.72 33.76
N GLU A 591 13.51 7.08 33.32
CA GLU A 591 13.76 8.28 32.50
C GLU A 591 12.97 8.24 31.18
N TYR A 592 12.82 7.05 30.58
CA TYR A 592 12.17 6.84 29.29
C TYR A 592 10.66 6.60 29.40
N ARG A 593 10.15 6.37 30.62
CA ARG A 593 8.75 6.11 30.91
C ARG A 593 7.77 7.13 30.29
N PRO A 594 8.06 8.45 30.24
CA PRO A 594 7.19 9.42 29.56
C PRO A 594 6.94 9.09 28.09
N TRP A 595 7.92 8.51 27.37
CA TRP A 595 7.74 8.13 25.96
C TRP A 595 6.61 7.12 25.80
N PHE A 596 6.54 6.15 26.71
CA PHE A 596 5.52 5.09 26.71
C PHE A 596 4.17 5.59 27.21
N ARG A 597 4.17 6.44 28.25
CA ARG A 597 2.96 7.05 28.79
C ARG A 597 2.24 7.92 27.76
N GLU A 598 3.00 8.76 27.06
CA GLU A 598 2.49 9.71 26.07
C GLU A 598 2.31 9.07 24.69
N ALA A 599 2.78 7.84 24.51
CA ALA A 599 2.85 7.16 23.22
C ALA A 599 3.65 7.93 22.15
N VAL A 600 4.68 8.66 22.60
CA VAL A 600 5.54 9.49 21.77
C VAL A 600 6.96 8.95 21.87
N ARG A 601 7.48 8.38 20.77
CA ARG A 601 8.88 7.96 20.75
C ARG A 601 9.80 9.20 20.84
N PRO A 602 10.99 9.06 21.43
CA PRO A 602 11.98 10.11 21.36
C PRO A 602 12.36 10.35 19.89
N PRO A 603 12.50 11.61 19.46
CA PRO A 603 13.05 11.88 18.14
C PRO A 603 14.52 11.43 18.07
N ARG A 604 14.91 10.99 16.88
CA ARG A 604 16.27 10.54 16.56
C ARG A 604 17.30 11.68 16.64
#